data_AF-A0A2P5CZJ4-F1
#
_entry.id   AF-A0A2P5CZJ4-F1
#
_cell.length_a   1.000
_cell.length_b   1.000
_cell.length_c   1.000
_cell.angle_alpha   90.00
_cell.angle_beta   90.00
_cell.angle_gamma   90.00
#
_symmetry.space_group_name_H-M   'P 1'
#
loop_
_entity.id
_entity.type
_entity.pdbx_description
1 polymer ?
#
loop_
_entity_poly.entity_id
_entity_poly.type
_entity_poly.pdbx_seq_one_letter_code
_entity_poly.pdbx_strand_id
1 'polypeptide(L)'
;MGTKPHISMTQFAKLHGPLISLRLGTQLLVIGSSPEAAAEILRTHDRLLSARYILKIMFAGGVDLNRVSLMWAPQCNERWKVLRS
;
A
#
# COMPACT_ATOMS: atom_id res chain seq x y z
N MET A 1 -1.55 -11.52 -14.29
CA MET A 1 -1.99 -11.87 -12.92
C MET A 1 -3.35 -12.52 -13.03
N GLY A 2 -3.52 -13.73 -12.49
CA GLY A 2 -4.81 -14.45 -12.57
C GLY A 2 -5.87 -13.87 -11.62
N THR A 3 -6.97 -14.60 -11.44
CA THR A 3 -8.10 -14.23 -10.57
C THR A 3 -7.75 -14.14 -9.08
N LYS A 4 -6.61 -14.70 -8.66
CA LYS A 4 -6.13 -14.70 -7.27
C LYS A 4 -4.72 -14.07 -7.19
N PRO A 5 -4.61 -12.73 -7.26
CA PRO A 5 -3.31 -12.05 -7.33
C PRO A 5 -2.42 -12.31 -6.11
N HIS A 6 -3.01 -12.42 -4.90
CA HIS A 6 -2.28 -12.73 -3.67
C HIS A 6 -1.58 -14.10 -3.71
N ILE A 7 -2.15 -15.10 -4.40
CA ILE A 7 -1.50 -16.41 -4.57
C ILE A 7 -0.29 -16.29 -5.51
N SER A 8 -0.44 -15.56 -6.63
CA SER A 8 0.67 -15.30 -7.54
C SER A 8 1.81 -14.54 -6.86
N MET A 9 1.50 -13.59 -5.98
CA MET A 9 2.51 -12.86 -5.18
C MET A 9 3.28 -13.80 -4.26
N THR A 10 2.61 -14.74 -3.60
CA THR A 10 3.29 -15.77 -2.79
C THR A 10 4.21 -16.65 -3.63
N GLN A 11 3.79 -17.03 -4.84
CA GLN A 11 4.62 -17.81 -5.76
C GLN A 11 5.86 -17.02 -6.21
N PHE A 12 5.72 -15.73 -6.52
CA PHE A 12 6.86 -14.88 -6.85
C PHE A 12 7.82 -14.72 -5.68
N ALA A 13 7.31 -14.55 -4.45
CA ALA A 13 8.15 -14.44 -3.28
C ALA A 13 8.95 -15.74 -3.01
N LYS A 14 8.36 -16.91 -3.29
CA LYS A 14 9.06 -18.19 -3.20
C LYS A 14 10.21 -18.31 -4.21
N LEU A 15 10.07 -17.69 -5.39
CA LEU A 15 11.07 -17.77 -6.46
C LEU A 15 12.17 -16.71 -6.35
N HIS A 16 11.82 -15.49 -5.93
CA HIS A 16 12.72 -14.33 -5.97
C HIS A 16 13.13 -13.81 -4.59
N GLY A 17 12.57 -14.38 -3.52
CA GLY A 17 12.81 -13.94 -2.15
C GLY A 17 11.64 -13.13 -1.55
N PRO A 18 11.69 -12.85 -0.24
CA PRO A 18 10.56 -12.27 0.49
C PRO A 18 10.33 -10.77 0.22
N LEU A 19 11.28 -10.08 -0.42
CA LEU A 19 11.16 -8.67 -0.81
C LEU A 19 11.46 -8.52 -2.30
N ILE A 20 10.44 -8.21 -3.10
CA ILE A 20 10.55 -8.18 -4.56
C ILE A 20 10.02 -6.87 -5.14
N SER A 21 10.65 -6.42 -6.23
CA SER A 21 10.13 -5.34 -7.06
C SER A 21 9.38 -5.91 -8.26
N LEU A 22 8.14 -5.49 -8.47
CA LEU A 22 7.28 -5.97 -9.55
C LEU A 22 6.69 -4.78 -10.31
N ARG A 23 6.79 -4.79 -11.64
CA ARG A 23 6.15 -3.78 -12.48
C ARG A 23 4.80 -4.27 -12.99
N LEU A 24 3.72 -3.57 -12.63
CA LEU A 24 2.36 -3.78 -13.11
C LEU A 24 1.97 -2.70 -14.13
N GLY A 25 2.05 -3.06 -15.42
CA GLY A 25 1.89 -2.08 -16.49
C GLY A 25 2.98 -1.01 -16.40
N THR A 26 2.57 0.23 -16.14
CA THR A 26 3.48 1.37 -15.92
C THR A 26 3.85 1.59 -14.46
N GLN A 27 3.20 0.90 -13.52
CA GLN A 27 3.38 1.12 -12.09
C GLN A 27 4.42 0.16 -11.51
N LEU A 28 5.43 0.69 -10.81
CA LEU A 28 6.34 -0.13 -10.00
C LEU A 28 5.72 -0.36 -8.61
N LEU A 29 5.80 -1.60 -8.13
CA LEU A 29 5.37 -2.03 -6.81
C LEU A 29 6.51 -2.77 -6.11
N VAL A 30 6.54 -2.65 -4.78
CA VAL A 30 7.40 -3.46 -3.92
C VAL A 30 6.50 -4.35 -3.07
N ILE A 31 6.81 -5.64 -3.00
CA ILE A 31 6.02 -6.64 -2.29
C ILE A 31 6.91 -7.22 -1.18
N GLY A 32 6.45 -7.12 0.06
CA GLY A 32 7.02 -7.80 1.23
C GLY A 32 6.15 -8.98 1.65
N SER A 33 6.72 -10.18 1.66
CA SER A 33 6.01 -11.46 1.88
C SER A 33 6.61 -12.29 3.03
N SER A 34 7.24 -11.64 4.01
CA SER A 34 7.70 -12.26 5.26
C SER A 34 7.44 -11.37 6.47
N PRO A 35 7.47 -11.90 7.71
CA PRO A 35 7.35 -11.10 8.92
C PRO A 35 8.41 -10.02 9.04
N GLU A 36 9.65 -10.31 8.64
CA GLU A 36 10.78 -9.37 8.69
C GLU A 36 10.57 -8.22 7.70
N ALA A 37 10.16 -8.53 6.47
CA ALA A 37 9.85 -7.51 5.47
C ALA A 37 8.65 -6.64 5.91
N ALA A 38 7.63 -7.26 6.51
CA ALA A 38 6.47 -6.53 7.04
C ALA A 38 6.86 -5.60 8.19
N ALA A 39 7.70 -6.05 9.12
CA ALA A 39 8.22 -5.21 10.20
C ALA A 39 9.03 -4.03 9.65
N GLU A 40 9.87 -4.27 8.65
CA GLU A 40 10.70 -3.21 8.06
C GLU A 40 9.86 -2.13 7.37
N ILE A 41 8.78 -2.53 6.68
CA ILE A 41 7.89 -1.62 5.95
C ILE A 41 6.92 -0.91 6.91
N LEU A 42 6.25 -1.65 7.79
CA LEU A 42 5.10 -1.17 8.57
C LEU A 42 5.47 -0.66 9.96
N ARG A 43 6.69 -0.94 10.44
CA ARG A 43 7.17 -0.50 11.75
C ARG A 43 8.44 0.33 11.65
N THR A 44 9.50 -0.17 11.01
CA THR A 44 10.78 0.56 10.95
C THR A 44 10.65 1.83 10.11
N HIS A 45 9.97 1.74 8.96
CA HIS A 45 9.79 2.84 8.00
C HIS A 45 8.34 3.35 7.93
N ASP A 46 7.55 3.10 8.97
CA ASP A 46 6.12 3.39 9.01
C ASP A 46 5.82 4.85 8.66
N ARG A 47 6.61 5.79 9.20
CA ARG A 47 6.43 7.23 9.01
C ARG A 47 6.55 7.65 7.55
N LEU A 48 7.39 6.97 6.75
CA LEU A 48 7.60 7.28 5.34
C LEU A 48 6.62 6.51 4.43
N LEU A 49 6.22 5.30 4.83
CA LEU A 49 5.48 4.36 3.98
C LEU A 49 4.00 4.22 4.35
N SER A 50 3.50 4.97 5.33
CA SER A 50 2.10 4.89 5.77
C SER A 50 1.09 5.51 4.79
N ALA A 51 1.53 6.28 3.80
CA ALA A 51 0.65 6.87 2.79
C ALA A 51 -0.12 5.79 2.00
N ARG A 52 -1.27 6.17 1.43
CA ARG A 52 -2.09 5.27 0.61
C ARG A 52 -1.94 5.57 -0.87
N TYR A 53 -1.67 4.54 -1.66
CA TYR A 53 -1.80 4.64 -3.11
C TYR A 53 -3.28 4.62 -3.48
N ILE A 54 -3.77 5.69 -4.09
CA ILE A 54 -5.18 5.85 -4.46
C ILE A 54 -5.28 5.90 -5.98
N LEU A 55 -6.12 5.03 -6.53
CA LEU A 55 -6.42 5.03 -7.97
C LEU A 55 -7.11 6.35 -8.33
N LYS A 56 -6.70 6.96 -9.44
CA LYS A 56 -7.29 8.23 -9.92
C LYS A 56 -8.82 8.19 -10.04
N ILE A 57 -9.41 7.02 -10.29
CA ILE A 57 -10.87 6.84 -10.36
C ILE A 57 -11.59 7.18 -9.04
N MET A 58 -10.92 7.00 -7.90
CA MET A 58 -11.48 7.35 -6.59
C MET A 58 -11.65 8.87 -6.42
N PHE A 59 -10.90 9.67 -7.17
CA PHE A 59 -11.02 11.13 -7.20
C PHE A 59 -11.97 11.64 -8.31
N ALA A 60 -12.48 10.75 -9.18
CA ALA A 60 -13.30 11.14 -10.33
C ALA A 60 -14.62 11.84 -9.94
N GLY A 61 -15.08 11.64 -8.70
CA GLY A 61 -16.24 12.35 -8.14
C GLY A 61 -15.95 13.71 -7.51
N GLY A 62 -14.72 14.24 -7.58
CA GLY A 62 -14.34 15.50 -6.93
C GLY A 62 -14.28 15.43 -5.39
N VAL A 63 -14.34 14.23 -4.83
CA VAL A 63 -14.35 13.99 -3.39
C VAL A 63 -12.93 14.07 -2.83
N ASP A 64 -12.71 15.00 -1.90
CA ASP A 64 -11.47 15.06 -1.14
C ASP A 64 -11.45 13.99 -0.04
N LEU A 65 -10.82 12.85 -0.36
CA LEU A 65 -10.71 11.70 0.54
C LEU A 65 -10.00 12.00 1.86
N ASN A 66 -9.13 13.02 1.92
CA ASN A 66 -8.52 13.45 3.19
C ASN A 66 -9.57 14.01 4.15
N ARG A 67 -10.70 14.52 3.64
CA ARG A 67 -11.77 15.09 4.47
C ARG A 67 -12.80 14.07 4.87
N VAL A 68 -13.07 13.09 4.02
CA VAL A 68 -14.24 12.20 4.19
C VAL A 68 -13.89 10.76 4.55
N SER A 69 -12.63 10.34 4.45
CA SER A 69 -12.25 8.94 4.70
C SER A 69 -11.05 8.82 5.63
N LEU A 70 -11.20 8.07 6.72
CA LEU A 70 -10.07 7.64 7.54
C LEU A 70 -9.24 6.55 6.85
N MET A 71 -9.91 5.63 6.15
CA MET A 71 -9.29 4.45 5.54
C MET A 71 -8.57 4.79 4.22
N TRP A 72 -9.15 5.67 3.43
CA TRP A 72 -8.62 6.11 2.13
C TRP A 72 -8.01 7.52 2.18
N ALA A 73 -7.65 8.04 3.35
CA ALA A 73 -6.88 9.30 3.40
C ALA A 73 -5.53 9.07 2.70
N PRO A 74 -5.20 9.78 1.61
CA PRO A 74 -3.90 9.62 0.95
C PRO A 74 -2.74 10.03 1.86
N GLN A 75 -2.98 10.91 2.84
CA GLN A 75 -1.96 11.50 3.69
C GLN A 75 -2.26 11.26 5.18
N CYS A 76 -1.22 10.91 5.95
CA CYS A 76 -1.28 10.82 7.41
C CYS A 76 -1.04 12.20 8.07
N ASN A 77 -1.90 13.17 7.80
CA ASN A 77 -1.83 14.52 8.37
C ASN A 77 -2.44 14.58 9.79
N GLU A 78 -2.39 15.75 10.44
CA GLU A 78 -2.93 15.93 11.80
C GLU A 78 -4.41 15.56 11.92
N ARG A 79 -5.22 15.86 10.90
CA ARG A 79 -6.63 15.45 10.87
C ARG A 79 -6.78 13.94 10.91
N TRP A 80 -6.01 13.20 10.12
CA TRP A 80 -6.02 11.74 10.15
C TRP A 80 -5.61 11.19 11.53
N LYS A 81 -4.63 11.83 12.20
CA LYS A 81 -4.24 11.46 13.57
C LYS A 81 -5.37 11.66 14.58
N VAL A 82 -6.11 12.77 14.48
CA VAL A 82 -7.29 13.03 15.33
C VAL A 82 -8.44 12.06 15.06
N LEU A 83 -8.63 11.66 13.79
CA LEU A 83 -9.71 10.74 13.43
C LEU A 83 -9.43 9.28 13.83
N ARG A 84 -8.17 8.91 14.04
CA ARG A 84 -7.78 7.52 14.37
C ARG A 84 -7.54 7.28 15.87
N SER A 85 -7.39 8.35 16.65
CA SER A 85 -7.14 8.32 18.10
C SER A 85 -8.41 7.95 18.85
#